data_AF-A0A538DFB6-F1
#
_entry.id   AF-A0A538DFB6-F1
#
_cell.length_a   1.000
_cell.length_b   1.000
_cell.length_c   1.000
_cell.angle_alpha   90.00
_cell.angle_beta   90.00
_cell.angle_gamma   90.00
#
_symmetry.space_group_name_H-M   'P 1'
#
loop_
_entity.id
_entity.type
_entity.pdbx_description
1 polymer ?
#
loop_
_entity_poly.entity_id
_entity_poly.type
_entity_poly.pdbx_seq_one_letter_code
_entity_poly.pdbx_strand_id
1 'polypeptide(L)' 'MFVDSSTVSVGSIGPDFSLPDESGQLRSLTDFRGHRVVLVFLRGFL' A
#
# COMPACT_ATOMS: atom_id res chain seq x y z
N MET A 1 -9.93 -11.49 -13.28
CA MET A 1 -8.55 -11.81 -12.87
C MET A 1 -8.57 -11.92 -11.36
N PHE A 2 -8.24 -13.08 -10.80
CA PHE A 2 -8.14 -13.21 -9.34
C PHE A 2 -6.77 -12.66 -8.94
N VAL A 3 -6.76 -11.74 -7.98
CA VAL A 3 -5.52 -11.33 -7.32
C VAL A 3 -5.29 -12.28 -6.17
N ASP A 4 -4.13 -12.92 -6.15
CA ASP A 4 -3.72 -13.71 -4.99
C ASP A 4 -3.62 -12.79 -3.78
N SER A 5 -4.34 -13.15 -2.71
CA SER A 5 -4.34 -12.40 -1.46
C SER A 5 -3.60 -13.21 -0.40
N SER A 6 -2.65 -12.58 0.28
CA SER A 6 -1.95 -13.16 1.42
C SER A 6 -1.96 -12.20 2.61
N THR A 7 -1.85 -12.75 3.81
CA THR A 7 -1.75 -11.95 5.04
C THR A 7 -0.30 -11.58 5.31
N VAL A 8 -0.09 -10.35 5.80
CA VAL A 8 1.24 -9.87 6.20
C VAL A 8 1.40 -10.10 7.70
N SER A 9 2.51 -10.73 8.09
CA SER A 9 2.80 -11.02 9.49
C SER A 9 3.33 -9.79 10.22
N VAL A 10 3.05 -9.68 11.52
CA VAL A 10 3.63 -8.61 12.35
C VAL A 10 5.15 -8.74 12.37
N GLY A 11 5.85 -7.63 12.13
CA GLY A 11 7.31 -7.57 12.11
C GLY A 11 7.95 -7.93 10.77
N SER A 12 7.19 -8.45 9.80
CA SER A 12 7.71 -8.64 8.44
C SER A 12 7.77 -7.32 7.68
N ILE A 13 8.65 -7.26 6.68
CA ILE A 13 8.64 -6.17 5.69
C ILE A 13 7.30 -6.23 4.96
N GLY A 14 6.56 -5.11 4.92
CA GLY A 14 5.32 -5.03 4.15
C GLY A 14 5.59 -5.26 2.65
N PRO A 15 4.66 -5.88 1.89
CA PRO A 15 4.86 -6.19 0.48
C PRO A 15 4.97 -4.93 -0.37
N ASP A 16 5.66 -5.02 -1.49
CA ASP A 16 5.73 -3.92 -2.43
C ASP A 16 4.45 -3.86 -3.27
N PHE A 17 3.88 -2.66 -3.37
CA PHE A 17 2.76 -2.36 -4.25
C PHE A 17 2.74 -0.87 -4.58
N SER A 18 1.98 -0.53 -5.62
CA SER A 18 1.70 0.84 -5.99
C SER A 18 0.21 1.05 -6.21
N LEU A 19 -0.32 2.14 -5.68
CA LEU A 19 -1.72 2.54 -5.80
C LEU A 19 -1.82 4.03 -6.12
N PRO A 20 -2.84 4.46 -6.88
CA PRO A 20 -3.16 5.87 -6.98
C PRO A 20 -3.60 6.40 -5.60
N ASP A 21 -3.14 7.59 -5.25
CA ASP A 21 -3.66 8.34 -4.12
C ASP A 21 -4.96 9.08 -4.48
N GLU A 22 -5.45 9.93 -3.57
CA GLU A 22 -6.68 10.71 -3.75
C GLU A 22 -6.62 11.72 -4.90
N SER A 23 -5.42 12.09 -5.36
CA SER A 23 -5.19 12.95 -6.52
C SER A 23 -5.01 12.16 -7.83
N GLY A 24 -5.05 10.84 -7.76
CA GLY A 24 -4.75 9.94 -8.88
C GLY A 24 -3.25 9.75 -9.14
N GLN A 25 -2.37 10.35 -8.32
CA GLN A 25 -0.93 10.16 -8.48
C GLN A 25 -0.54 8.77 -7.98
N LEU A 26 0.21 8.03 -8.80
CA LEU A 26 0.69 6.71 -8.41
C LEU A 26 1.77 6.85 -7.32
N ARG A 27 1.55 6.18 -6.18
CA ARG A 27 2.52 6.13 -5.07
C ARG A 27 2.94 4.68 -4.84
N SER A 28 4.24 4.46 -4.59
CA SER A 28 4.74 3.14 -4.21
C SER A 28 5.02 3.07 -2.72
N LEU A 29 4.77 1.91 -2.09
CA LEU A 29 5.15 1.73 -0.69
C LEU A 29 6.66 1.80 -0.47
N THR A 30 7.46 1.48 -1.50
CA THR A 30 8.92 1.56 -1.43
C THR A 30 9.44 3.00 -1.25
N ASP A 31 8.68 3.99 -1.72
CA ASP A 31 9.03 5.41 -1.60
C ASP A 31 9.05 5.87 -0.13
N PHE A 32 8.38 5.14 0.76
CA PHE A 32 8.23 5.49 2.17
C PHE A 32 9.13 4.68 3.11
N ARG A 33 10.01 3.82 2.58
CA ARG A 33 10.94 3.05 3.41
C ARG A 33 11.86 3.99 4.21
N GLY A 34 12.30 3.54 5.37
CA GLY A 34 13.08 4.36 6.31
C GLY A 34 12.24 5.35 7.14
N HIS A 35 10.95 5.51 6.84
CA HIS A 35 10.03 6.36 7.59
C HIS A 35 9.03 5.51 8.39
N ARG A 36 8.58 6.04 9.54
CA ARG A 36 7.42 5.47 10.25
C ARG A 36 6.15 5.95 9.56
N VAL A 37 5.42 5.02 8.95
CA VAL A 37 4.21 5.33 8.19
C VAL A 37 3.03 4.51 8.67
N VAL A 38 1.82 5.06 8.49
CA VAL A 38 0.55 4.36 8.67
C VAL A 38 -0.09 4.20 7.30
N LEU A 39 -0.38 2.96 6.92
CA LEU A 39 -1.13 2.67 5.70
C LEU A 39 -2.63 2.74 5.97
N VAL A 40 -3.32 3.61 5.23
CA VAL A 40 -4.77 3.76 5.28
C VAL A 40 -5.33 3.43 3.91
N PHE A 41 -6.10 2.35 3.81
CA PHE A 41 -6.82 2.00 2.59
C PHE A 41 -8.22 2.63 2.64
N LEU A 42 -8.41 3.69 1.85
CA LEU A 42 -9.70 4.37 1.73
C LEU A 42 -10.61 3.60 0.76
N ARG A 43 -11.89 3.41 1.15
CA ARG A 43 -12.92 2.86 0.26
C ARG A 43 -13.79 4.01 -0.25
N GLY A 44 -14.06 4.04 -1.56
CA GLY A 44 -15.08 4.91 -2.14
C GLY A 44 -14.64 6.30 -2.60
N PHE A 45 -13.35 6.55 -2.79
CA PHE A 45 -12.90 7.70 -3.57
C PHE A 45 -12.96 7.37 -5.07
N LEU A 46 -13.77 8.14 -5.79
CA LEU A 46 -13.83 8.25 -7.26
C LEU A 46 -13.52 9.70 -7.63
#